data_AF-A0A7S3I9W1-F1
#
_entry.id   AF-A0A7S3I9W1-F1
#
_cell.length_a   1.000
_cell.length_b   1.000
_cell.length_c   1.000
_cell.angle_alpha   90.00
_cell.angle_beta   90.00
_cell.angle_gamma   90.00
#
_symmetry.space_group_name_H-M   'P 1'
#
loop_
_entity.id
_entity.type
_entity.pdbx_description
1 polymer ?
#
loop_
_entity_poly.entity_id
_entity_poly.type
_entity_poly.pdbx_seq_one_letter_code
_entity_poly.pdbx_strand_id
1 'polypeptide(L)'
;SILVIICVTCIIVNNELLKRSDERTQLYLEKSQKMQVKLSVLVQNFPTGLAVISLDWRVKIANQKILTYLNCSQEELVRVLSNLEYAPDRRFSFSDLEDEGVFRDIERSASLEHNEELDLGLIHINDFNLQFSVKKINWGDEKALLLNINNAEKL
;
A
#
# COMPACT_ATOMS: atom_id res chain seq x y z
N SER A 1 5.83 27.30 -56.49
CA SER A 1 5.58 25.85 -56.58
C SER A 1 6.29 25.04 -55.50
N ILE A 2 7.62 25.19 -55.33
CA ILE A 2 8.41 24.42 -54.33
C ILE A 2 7.95 24.66 -52.89
N LEU A 3 7.67 25.91 -52.51
CA LEU A 3 7.22 26.27 -51.16
C LEU A 3 5.90 25.60 -50.75
N VAL A 4 4.97 25.46 -51.71
CA VAL A 4 3.68 24.78 -51.48
C VAL A 4 3.90 23.28 -51.27
N ILE A 5 4.79 22.65 -52.03
CA ILE A 5 5.13 21.23 -51.88
C ILE A 5 5.76 20.97 -50.51
N ILE A 6 6.66 21.85 -50.05
CA ILE A 6 7.28 21.74 -48.72
C ILE A 6 6.21 21.84 -47.63
N CYS A 7 5.32 22.84 -47.68
CA CYS A 7 4.25 23.00 -46.68
C CYS A 7 3.32 21.79 -46.62
N VAL A 8 2.90 21.25 -47.77
CA VAL A 8 2.04 20.05 -47.83
C VAL A 8 2.76 18.85 -47.22
N THR A 9 4.04 18.66 -47.54
CA THR A 9 4.85 17.56 -46.99
C THR A 9 4.99 17.69 -45.47
N CYS A 10 5.23 18.90 -44.96
CA CYS A 10 5.30 19.18 -43.53
C CYS A 10 3.98 18.86 -42.81
N ILE A 11 2.83 19.22 -43.38
CA ILE A 11 1.51 18.92 -42.79
C ILE A 11 1.29 17.42 -42.71
N ILE A 12 1.59 16.67 -43.78
CA ILE A 12 1.43 15.21 -43.81
C ILE A 12 2.32 14.55 -42.75
N VAL A 13 3.60 14.94 -42.69
CA VAL A 13 4.53 14.40 -41.70
C VAL A 13 4.09 14.73 -40.27
N ASN A 14 3.62 15.95 -40.01
CA ASN A 14 3.17 16.35 -38.68
C ASN A 14 1.91 15.59 -38.23
N ASN A 15 0.93 15.39 -39.13
CA ASN A 15 -0.25 14.58 -38.84
C ASN A 15 0.11 13.12 -38.55
N GLU A 16 1.03 12.53 -39.31
CA GLU A 16 1.50 11.17 -39.09
C GLU A 16 2.27 11.04 -37.76
N LEU A 17 3.07 12.05 -37.39
CA LEU A 17 3.75 12.10 -36.10
C LEU A 17 2.76 12.23 -34.93
N LEU A 18 1.75 13.09 -35.04
CA LEU A 18 0.68 13.24 -34.06
C LEU A 18 -0.06 11.92 -33.86
N LYS A 19 -0.49 11.28 -34.95
CA LYS A 19 -1.18 9.99 -34.91
C LYS A 19 -0.36 8.92 -34.20
N ARG A 20 0.95 8.81 -34.50
CA ARG A 20 1.85 7.87 -33.82
C ARG A 20 2.05 8.20 -32.34
N SER A 21 2.04 9.48 -31.98
CA SER A 21 2.10 9.92 -30.58
C SER A 21 0.85 9.51 -29.81
N ASP A 22 -0.32 9.68 -30.41
CA ASP A 22 -1.61 9.29 -29.81
C ASP A 22 -1.70 7.78 -29.64
N GLU A 23 -1.32 7.01 -30.66
CA GLU A 23 -1.27 5.54 -30.60
C GLU A 23 -0.33 5.04 -29.48
N ARG A 24 0.84 5.67 -29.31
CA ARG A 24 1.76 5.35 -28.20
C ARG A 24 1.14 5.68 -26.85
N THR A 25 0.51 6.84 -26.73
CA THR A 25 -0.12 7.29 -25.49
C THR A 25 -1.21 6.31 -25.07
N GLN A 26 -2.07 5.90 -26.01
CA GLN A 26 -3.10 4.90 -25.78
C GLN A 26 -2.51 3.55 -25.38
N LEU A 27 -1.45 3.09 -26.06
CA LEU A 27 -0.74 1.85 -25.70
C LEU A 27 -0.20 1.89 -24.26
N TYR A 28 0.38 3.02 -23.84
CA TYR A 28 0.90 3.18 -22.47
C TYR A 28 -0.22 3.20 -21.43
N LEU A 29 -1.36 3.83 -21.74
CA LEU A 29 -2.54 3.82 -20.87
C LEU A 29 -3.08 2.41 -20.68
N GLU A 30 -3.24 1.64 -21.76
CA GLU A 30 -3.70 0.25 -21.70
C GLU A 30 -2.73 -0.63 -20.90
N LYS A 31 -1.42 -0.45 -21.10
CA LYS A 31 -0.39 -1.16 -20.32
C LYS A 31 -0.48 -0.80 -18.83
N SER A 32 -0.64 0.47 -18.50
CA SER A 32 -0.76 0.95 -17.12
C SER A 32 -2.01 0.37 -16.45
N GLN A 33 -3.17 0.40 -17.11
CA GLN A 33 -4.41 -0.19 -16.60
C GLN A 33 -4.26 -1.71 -16.37
N LYS A 34 -3.70 -2.44 -17.34
CA LYS A 34 -3.44 -3.88 -17.18
C LYS A 34 -2.50 -4.16 -16.00
N MET A 35 -1.51 -3.31 -15.79
CA MET A 35 -0.57 -3.45 -14.68
C MET A 35 -1.22 -3.16 -13.33
N GLN A 36 -2.08 -2.14 -13.24
CA GLN A 36 -2.87 -1.86 -12.03
C GLN A 36 -3.79 -3.02 -11.65
N VAL A 37 -4.49 -3.60 -12.64
CA VAL A 37 -5.35 -4.77 -12.39
C VAL A 37 -4.53 -5.94 -11.86
N LYS A 38 -3.38 -6.25 -12.49
CA LYS A 38 -2.50 -7.33 -12.01
C LYS A 38 -1.98 -7.09 -10.60
N LEU A 39 -1.55 -5.86 -10.30
CA LEU A 39 -1.07 -5.50 -8.96
C LEU A 39 -2.17 -5.62 -7.92
N SER A 40 -3.38 -5.14 -8.24
CA SER A 40 -4.55 -5.28 -7.38
C SER A 40 -4.83 -6.76 -7.08
N VAL A 41 -4.83 -7.62 -8.09
CA VAL A 41 -5.01 -9.07 -7.92
C VAL A 41 -3.92 -9.66 -7.01
N LEU A 42 -2.65 -9.28 -7.19
CA LEU A 42 -1.55 -9.77 -6.35
C LEU A 42 -1.72 -9.34 -4.89
N VAL A 43 -2.07 -8.08 -4.64
CA VAL A 43 -2.29 -7.57 -3.27
C VAL A 43 -3.47 -8.27 -2.61
N GLN A 44 -4.59 -8.43 -3.34
CA GLN A 44 -5.80 -9.06 -2.81
C GLN A 44 -5.62 -10.55 -2.52
N ASN A 45 -4.76 -11.26 -3.27
CA ASN A 45 -4.48 -12.67 -3.06
C ASN A 45 -3.26 -12.94 -2.16
N PHE A 46 -2.64 -11.90 -1.59
CA PHE A 46 -1.50 -12.08 -0.70
C PHE A 46 -1.91 -12.91 0.54
N PRO A 47 -1.08 -13.87 0.99
CA PRO A 47 -1.48 -14.83 2.02
C PRO A 47 -1.60 -14.23 3.43
N THR A 48 -1.12 -13.01 3.66
CA THR A 48 -1.26 -12.29 4.93
C THR A 48 -2.16 -11.06 4.78
N GLY A 49 -2.61 -10.51 5.90
CA GLY A 49 -3.29 -9.21 5.91
C GLY A 49 -2.30 -8.10 5.60
N LEU A 50 -2.61 -7.25 4.64
CA LEU A 50 -1.75 -6.14 4.24
C LEU A 50 -2.53 -4.83 4.17
N ALA A 51 -1.97 -3.76 4.72
CA ALA A 51 -2.41 -2.41 4.46
C ALA A 51 -1.24 -1.44 4.29
N VAL A 52 -1.40 -0.44 3.44
CA VAL A 52 -0.50 0.71 3.40
C VAL A 52 -1.23 1.93 3.92
N ILE A 53 -0.65 2.57 4.92
CA ILE A 53 -1.19 3.77 5.56
C ILE A 53 -0.16 4.88 5.40
N SER A 54 -0.57 6.04 4.89
CA SER A 54 0.30 7.21 4.85
C SER A 54 0.54 7.78 6.25
N LEU A 55 1.56 8.65 6.37
CA LEU A 55 1.91 9.27 7.65
C LEU A 55 0.86 10.29 8.16
N ASP A 56 -0.16 10.61 7.36
CA ASP A 56 -1.35 11.36 7.76
C ASP A 56 -2.54 10.45 8.11
N TRP A 57 -2.28 9.16 8.34
CA TRP A 57 -3.24 8.15 8.77
C TRP A 57 -4.37 7.87 7.78
N ARG A 58 -4.11 8.01 6.48
CA ARG A 58 -5.04 7.60 5.42
C ARG A 58 -4.66 6.23 4.86
N VAL A 59 -5.64 5.34 4.73
CA VAL A 59 -5.43 4.03 4.11
C VAL A 59 -5.30 4.21 2.60
N LYS A 60 -4.14 3.88 2.04
CA LYS A 60 -3.85 3.93 0.59
C LYS A 60 -4.30 2.64 -0.09
N ILE A 61 -4.08 1.50 0.55
CA ILE A 61 -4.55 0.19 0.09
C ILE A 61 -4.74 -0.73 1.30
N ALA A 62 -5.72 -1.61 1.24
CA ALA A 62 -5.88 -2.74 2.14
C ALA A 62 -6.31 -3.96 1.33
N ASN A 63 -5.81 -5.14 1.68
CA ASN A 63 -6.30 -6.38 1.10
C ASN A 63 -7.47 -6.96 1.92
N GLN A 64 -8.24 -7.85 1.30
CA GLN A 64 -9.40 -8.45 1.98
C GLN A 64 -9.00 -9.21 3.26
N LYS A 65 -7.77 -9.74 3.35
CA LYS A 65 -7.32 -10.48 4.53
C LYS A 65 -7.22 -9.64 5.79
N ILE A 66 -6.62 -8.44 5.73
CA ILE A 66 -6.56 -7.56 6.91
C ILE A 66 -7.96 -7.14 7.36
N LEU A 67 -8.83 -6.81 6.40
CA LEU A 67 -10.21 -6.42 6.65
C LEU A 67 -11.02 -7.57 7.28
N THR A 68 -10.75 -8.81 6.87
CA THR A 68 -11.38 -10.00 7.43
C THR A 68 -10.88 -10.31 8.83
N TYR A 69 -9.57 -10.24 9.06
CA TYR A 69 -8.99 -10.47 10.39
C TYR A 69 -9.47 -9.47 11.43
N LEU A 70 -9.55 -8.19 11.05
CA LEU A 70 -9.98 -7.10 11.92
C LEU A 70 -11.50 -6.86 11.88
N ASN A 71 -12.24 -7.64 11.08
CA ASN A 71 -13.69 -7.53 10.88
C ASN A 71 -14.18 -6.09 10.66
N CYS A 72 -13.57 -5.38 9.70
CA CYS A 72 -13.84 -3.96 9.47
C CYS A 72 -13.85 -3.61 7.98
N SER A 73 -14.42 -2.45 7.64
CA SER A 73 -14.24 -1.86 6.30
C SER A 73 -12.89 -1.14 6.19
N GLN A 74 -12.51 -0.75 4.96
CA GLN A 74 -11.28 0.01 4.73
C GLN A 74 -11.33 1.39 5.40
N GLU A 75 -12.49 2.04 5.40
CA GLU A 75 -12.73 3.36 6.01
C GLU A 75 -12.61 3.29 7.53
N GLU A 76 -12.91 2.14 8.13
CA GLU A 76 -12.88 1.92 9.57
C GLU A 76 -11.53 1.41 10.07
N LEU A 77 -10.64 0.97 9.18
CA LEU A 77 -9.39 0.29 9.53
C LEU A 77 -8.55 1.06 10.56
N VAL A 78 -8.32 2.36 10.34
CA VAL A 78 -7.52 3.18 11.26
C VAL A 78 -8.19 3.31 12.64
N ARG A 79 -9.52 3.43 12.68
CA ARG A 79 -10.29 3.47 13.93
C ARG A 79 -10.25 2.13 14.67
N VAL A 80 -10.21 1.02 13.94
CA VAL A 80 -10.07 -0.31 14.57
C VAL A 80 -8.66 -0.46 15.12
N LEU A 81 -7.64 -0.10 14.34
CA LEU A 81 -6.24 -0.12 14.78
C LEU A 81 -6.04 0.68 16.07
N SER A 82 -6.66 1.84 16.21
CA SER A 82 -6.56 2.69 17.41
C SER A 82 -7.10 2.05 18.69
N ASN A 83 -7.94 1.02 18.57
CA ASN A 83 -8.54 0.33 19.71
C ASN A 83 -7.90 -1.06 19.95
N LEU A 84 -6.84 -1.41 19.21
CA LEU A 84 -6.17 -2.69 19.39
C LEU A 84 -5.20 -2.63 20.56
N GLU A 85 -5.28 -3.66 21.40
CA GLU A 85 -4.35 -3.94 22.49
C GLU A 85 -3.53 -5.17 22.16
N TYR A 86 -2.29 -5.22 22.67
CA TYR A 86 -1.48 -6.42 22.57
C TYR A 86 -2.03 -7.52 23.48
N ALA A 87 -1.78 -8.78 23.11
CA ALA A 87 -1.97 -9.87 24.04
C ALA A 87 -0.98 -9.73 25.23
N PRO A 88 -1.34 -10.19 26.45
CA PRO A 88 -0.49 -10.06 27.62
C PRO A 88 0.93 -10.59 27.39
N ASP A 89 1.93 -9.77 27.71
CA ASP A 89 3.37 -10.07 27.52
C ASP A 89 3.77 -10.38 26.07
N ARG A 90 2.97 -9.96 25.07
CA ARG A 90 3.25 -10.20 23.63
C ARG A 90 3.53 -8.94 22.83
N ARG A 91 3.89 -7.85 23.49
CA ARG A 91 4.47 -6.67 22.85
C ARG A 91 5.98 -6.87 22.72
N PHE A 92 6.49 -6.97 21.50
CA PHE A 92 7.89 -7.33 21.22
C PHE A 92 8.78 -6.12 21.06
N SER A 93 8.24 -5.06 20.46
CA SER A 93 8.94 -3.80 20.25
C SER A 93 8.45 -2.74 21.21
N PHE A 94 9.32 -1.76 21.50
CA PHE A 94 9.02 -0.64 22.41
C PHE A 94 8.61 -1.10 23.83
N SER A 95 9.00 -2.30 24.24
CA SER A 95 8.65 -2.90 25.54
C SER A 95 9.21 -2.13 26.74
N ASP A 96 10.19 -1.27 26.51
CA ASP A 96 10.78 -0.34 27.47
C ASP A 96 9.94 0.94 27.68
N LEU A 97 8.94 1.18 26.84
CA LEU A 97 8.03 2.33 26.92
C LEU A 97 6.67 1.93 27.51
N GLU A 98 5.92 2.91 28.01
CA GLU A 98 4.53 2.72 28.43
C GLU A 98 3.69 2.11 27.28
N ASP A 99 2.91 1.08 27.62
CA ASP A 99 1.99 0.43 26.70
C ASP A 99 0.74 1.28 26.53
N GLU A 100 0.72 2.04 25.44
CA GLU A 100 -0.42 2.86 25.02
C GLU A 100 -1.21 2.17 23.87
N GLY A 101 -1.01 0.87 23.66
CA GLY A 101 -1.68 0.09 22.63
C GLY A 101 -0.95 0.03 21.28
N VAL A 102 -1.46 -0.80 20.38
CA VAL A 102 -0.82 -1.15 19.11
C VAL A 102 -0.66 0.06 18.20
N PHE A 103 -1.67 0.93 18.15
CA PHE A 103 -1.63 2.08 17.26
C PHE A 103 -0.54 3.07 17.62
N ARG A 104 -0.24 3.26 18.91
CA ARG A 104 0.84 4.15 19.33
C ARG A 104 2.21 3.64 18.89
N ASP A 105 2.41 2.33 18.88
CA ASP A 105 3.63 1.74 18.33
C ASP A 105 3.68 1.83 16.80
N ILE A 106 2.53 1.75 16.11
CA ILE A 106 2.45 2.08 14.67
C ILE A 106 2.84 3.55 14.44
N GLU A 107 2.36 4.48 15.28
CA GLU A 107 2.74 5.90 15.21
C GLU A 107 4.25 6.10 15.41
N ARG A 108 4.82 5.47 16.44
CA ARG A 108 6.27 5.51 16.71
C ARG A 108 7.08 4.97 15.53
N SER A 109 6.54 3.97 14.83
CA SER A 109 7.16 3.36 13.65
C SER A 109 7.25 4.28 12.44
N ALA A 110 6.57 5.44 12.44
CA ALA A 110 6.79 6.50 11.46
C ALA A 110 8.23 7.05 11.49
N SER A 111 8.93 6.91 12.62
CA SER A 111 10.31 7.37 12.81
C SER A 111 11.38 6.38 12.33
N LEU A 112 11.00 5.14 11.97
CA LEU A 112 11.93 4.11 11.47
C LEU A 112 12.74 4.59 10.26
N GLU A 113 13.90 3.97 10.04
CA GLU A 113 14.66 4.16 8.82
C GLU A 113 13.92 3.55 7.61
N HIS A 114 14.26 4.00 6.41
CA HIS A 114 13.61 3.48 5.21
C HIS A 114 13.91 1.98 5.02
N ASN A 115 12.86 1.20 4.69
CA ASN A 115 12.89 -0.26 4.54
C ASN A 115 13.21 -1.04 5.81
N GLU A 116 13.30 -0.37 6.96
CA GLU A 116 13.33 -1.04 8.25
C GLU A 116 11.95 -1.62 8.56
N GLU A 117 11.95 -2.87 9.03
CA GLU A 117 10.78 -3.63 9.40
C GLU A 117 10.88 -4.02 10.87
N LEU A 118 9.77 -3.88 11.58
CA LEU A 118 9.69 -4.08 13.01
C LEU A 118 8.50 -4.99 13.32
N ASP A 119 8.76 -6.06 14.06
CA ASP A 119 7.73 -6.91 14.64
C ASP A 119 7.19 -6.24 15.91
N LEU A 120 5.94 -5.78 15.86
CA LEU A 120 5.34 -5.03 16.96
C LEU A 120 4.94 -5.96 18.11
N GLY A 121 4.28 -7.06 17.79
CA GLY A 121 3.77 -7.99 18.79
C GLY A 121 2.66 -8.89 18.28
N LEU A 122 2.02 -9.59 19.21
CA LEU A 122 0.81 -10.38 18.97
C LEU A 122 -0.40 -9.69 19.54
N ILE A 123 -1.50 -9.74 18.80
CA ILE A 123 -2.83 -9.37 19.27
C ILE A 123 -3.73 -10.60 19.26
N HIS A 124 -4.72 -10.60 20.14
CA HIS A 124 -5.82 -11.56 20.10
C HIS A 124 -7.10 -10.81 19.73
N ILE A 125 -7.67 -11.13 18.57
CA ILE A 125 -8.92 -10.52 18.11
C ILE A 125 -9.77 -11.57 17.41
N ASN A 126 -11.05 -11.64 17.80
CA ASN A 126 -11.95 -12.70 17.41
C ASN A 126 -11.32 -14.08 17.73
N ASP A 127 -11.31 -15.01 16.77
CA ASP A 127 -10.69 -16.32 16.90
C ASP A 127 -9.25 -16.38 16.34
N PHE A 128 -8.59 -15.23 16.22
CA PHE A 128 -7.26 -15.14 15.60
C PHE A 128 -6.19 -14.65 16.58
N ASN A 129 -5.07 -15.38 16.59
CA ASN A 129 -3.80 -14.90 17.13
C ASN A 129 -2.98 -14.31 15.99
N LEU A 130 -2.81 -12.99 16.00
CA LEU A 130 -2.26 -12.26 14.87
C LEU A 130 -0.94 -11.60 15.24
N GLN A 131 0.12 -11.87 14.49
CA GLN A 131 1.38 -11.13 14.56
C GLN A 131 1.29 -9.88 13.70
N PHE A 132 1.59 -8.74 14.29
CA PHE A 132 1.71 -7.45 13.63
C PHE A 132 3.18 -7.13 13.32
N SER A 133 3.47 -6.82 12.06
CA SER A 133 4.71 -6.17 11.67
C SER A 133 4.44 -4.89 10.89
N VAL A 134 5.36 -3.95 10.99
CA VAL A 134 5.29 -2.65 10.32
C VAL A 134 6.61 -2.37 9.61
N LYS A 135 6.52 -1.82 8.41
CA LYS A 135 7.68 -1.44 7.61
C LYS A 135 7.50 -0.07 7.00
N LYS A 136 8.52 0.78 7.10
CA LYS A 136 8.49 2.10 6.45
C LYS A 136 8.90 2.00 4.98
N ILE A 137 8.00 2.34 4.08
CA ILE A 137 8.17 2.20 2.64
C ILE A 137 8.07 3.54 1.91
N ASN A 138 8.49 3.55 0.64
CA ASN A 138 8.12 4.61 -0.30
C ASN A 138 6.82 4.19 -0.99
N TRP A 139 5.88 5.12 -1.11
CA TRP A 139 4.64 4.95 -1.83
C TRP A 139 4.50 6.07 -2.86
N GLY A 140 4.99 5.81 -4.07
CA GLY A 140 5.24 6.88 -5.03
C GLY A 140 6.32 7.82 -4.51
N ASP A 141 5.99 9.11 -4.46
CA ASP A 141 6.88 10.16 -3.94
C ASP A 141 6.72 10.42 -2.43
N GLU A 142 5.79 9.70 -1.77
CA GLU A 142 5.49 9.84 -0.35
C GLU A 142 6.12 8.72 0.49
N LYS A 143 6.24 8.93 1.80
CA LYS A 143 6.54 7.87 2.77
C LYS A 143 5.23 7.31 3.32
N ALA A 144 5.23 6.01 3.58
CA ALA A 144 4.09 5.31 4.16
C ALA A 144 4.55 4.15 5.06
N LEU A 145 3.61 3.63 5.85
CA LEU A 145 3.79 2.43 6.64
C LEU A 145 3.05 1.27 5.96
N LEU A 146 3.77 0.20 5.68
CA LEU A 146 3.21 -1.10 5.31
C LEU A 146 2.96 -1.87 6.59
N LEU A 147 1.70 -2.15 6.88
CA LEU A 147 1.28 -3.05 7.93
C LEU A 147 1.12 -4.44 7.34
N ASN A 148 1.67 -5.42 8.02
CA ASN A 148 1.50 -6.83 7.73
C ASN A 148 0.96 -7.54 8.97
N ILE A 149 -0.09 -8.32 8.78
CA ILE A 149 -0.74 -9.09 9.83
C ILE A 149 -0.79 -10.54 9.39
N ASN A 150 -0.08 -11.41 10.12
CA ASN A 150 -0.09 -12.83 9.87
C ASN A 150 -0.78 -13.60 11.00
N ASN A 151 -1.45 -14.70 10.69
CA ASN A 151 -1.97 -15.60 11.71
C ASN A 151 -0.80 -16.44 12.25
N ALA A 152 -0.50 -16.27 13.54
CA ALA A 152 0.63 -16.91 14.22
C ALA A 152 0.45 -18.42 14.42
N GLU A 153 -0.78 -18.95 14.29
CA GLU A 153 -1.07 -20.38 14.41
C GLU A 153 -0.94 -21.16 13.10
N LYS A 154 -0.80 -20.46 11.98
CA LYS A 154 -0.69 -21.06 10.63
C LYS A 154 0.74 -21.11 10.10
N LEU A 155 1.74 -20.98 10.98
CA LEU A 155 3.16 -21.11 10.67
C LEU A 155 3.65 -22.55 10.78
#